data_AF-A0A3D4EDZ9-F1
#
_entry.id   AF-A0A3D4EDZ9-F1
#
_cell.length_a   1.000
_cell.length_b   1.000
_cell.length_c   1.000
_cell.angle_alpha   90.00
_cell.angle_beta   90.00
_cell.angle_gamma   90.00
#
_symmetry.space_group_name_H-M   'P 1'
#
loop_
_entity.id
_entity.type
_entity.pdbx_description
1 polymer ?
#
loop_
_entity_poly.entity_id
_entity_poly.type
_entity_poly.pdbx_seq_one_letter_code
_entity_poly.pdbx_strand_id
1 'polypeptide(L)'
;MNINVIKFFEKYDADPELQKRVADAVNAYPGSLELREALVEACLLPFAEELGLPFTVVDLKVYEATKRHAKHKDVELTEEDLLAEDDDEDYWLEGKGWTNDESAFCTGQH
;
A
#
# COMPACT_ATOMS: atom_id res chain seq x y z
N MET A 1 -7.10 -4.21 15.16
CA MET A 1 -6.69 -4.74 13.85
C MET A 1 -7.87 -5.47 13.26
N ASN A 2 -8.36 -5.02 12.11
CA ASN A 2 -9.51 -5.63 11.43
C ASN A 2 -9.05 -6.88 10.68
N ILE A 3 -9.82 -7.97 10.75
CA ILE A 3 -9.44 -9.24 10.12
C ILE A 3 -9.73 -9.22 8.62
N ASN A 4 -10.64 -8.36 8.15
CA ASN A 4 -11.02 -8.27 6.75
C ASN A 4 -9.87 -7.74 5.88
N VAL A 5 -9.11 -6.75 6.38
CA VAL A 5 -7.94 -6.23 5.65
C VAL A 5 -6.87 -7.32 5.48
N ILE A 6 -6.65 -8.16 6.50
CA ILE A 6 -5.71 -9.29 6.41
C ILE A 6 -6.16 -10.27 5.32
N LYS A 7 -7.43 -10.71 5.38
CA LYS A 7 -8.01 -11.65 4.41
C LYS A 7 -8.05 -11.09 3.00
N PHE A 8 -8.22 -9.78 2.86
CA PHE A 8 -8.15 -9.10 1.58
C PHE A 8 -6.74 -9.21 1.02
N PHE A 9 -5.71 -8.87 1.80
CA PHE A 9 -4.32 -8.99 1.35
C PHE A 9 -3.90 -10.44 1.07
N GLU A 10 -4.38 -11.42 1.83
CA GLU A 10 -4.17 -12.85 1.52
C GLU A 10 -4.73 -13.23 0.15
N LYS A 11 -5.91 -12.69 -0.22
CA LYS A 11 -6.50 -12.89 -1.55
C LYS A 11 -5.80 -12.08 -2.62
N TYR A 12 -5.41 -10.86 -2.30
CA TYR A 12 -4.71 -9.94 -3.19
C TYR A 12 -3.33 -10.48 -3.59
N ASP A 13 -2.59 -11.05 -2.64
CA ASP A 13 -1.31 -11.71 -2.92
C ASP A 13 -1.48 -13.00 -3.75
N ALA A 14 -2.55 -13.77 -3.47
CA ALA A 14 -2.85 -15.00 -4.20
C ALA A 14 -3.45 -14.78 -5.60
N ASP A 15 -4.00 -13.59 -5.90
CA ASP A 15 -4.72 -13.30 -7.14
C ASP A 15 -4.00 -12.23 -7.98
N PRO A 16 -3.18 -12.63 -8.96
CA PRO A 16 -2.44 -11.68 -9.79
C PRO A 16 -3.35 -10.83 -10.70
N GLU A 17 -4.59 -11.27 -10.96
CA GLU A 17 -5.54 -10.48 -11.73
C GLU A 17 -6.03 -9.29 -10.91
N LEU A 18 -6.29 -9.48 -9.62
CA LEU A 18 -6.65 -8.41 -8.69
C LEU A 18 -5.50 -7.41 -8.52
N GLN A 19 -4.26 -7.90 -8.39
CA GLN A 19 -3.07 -7.03 -8.36
C GLN A 19 -2.98 -6.16 -9.62
N LYS A 20 -3.22 -6.76 -10.79
CA LYS A 20 -3.21 -6.03 -12.06
C LYS A 20 -4.32 -4.99 -12.14
N ARG A 21 -5.53 -5.31 -11.70
CA ARG A 21 -6.66 -4.36 -11.68
C ARG A 21 -6.41 -3.18 -10.76
N VAL A 22 -5.86 -3.43 -9.57
CA VAL A 22 -5.45 -2.38 -8.64
C VAL A 22 -4.33 -1.54 -9.24
N ALA A 23 -3.34 -2.15 -9.87
CA ALA A 23 -2.26 -1.42 -10.55
C ALA A 23 -2.76 -0.55 -11.70
N ASP A 24 -3.70 -1.04 -12.51
CA ASP A 24 -4.32 -0.27 -13.59
C ASP A 24 -5.14 0.91 -13.06
N ALA A 25 -5.91 0.67 -11.99
CA ALA A 25 -6.67 1.71 -11.30
C ALA A 25 -5.76 2.79 -10.70
N VAL A 26 -4.62 2.40 -10.12
CA VAL A 26 -3.61 3.35 -9.62
C VAL A 26 -2.94 4.11 -10.75
N ASN A 27 -2.60 3.43 -11.85
CA ASN A 27 -1.97 4.05 -13.02
C ASN A 27 -2.88 5.06 -13.73
N ALA A 28 -4.21 4.95 -13.56
CA ALA A 28 -5.16 5.95 -14.04
C ALA A 28 -5.08 7.30 -13.28
N TYR A 29 -4.45 7.33 -12.10
CA TYR A 29 -4.24 8.55 -11.32
C TYR A 29 -2.74 8.86 -11.25
N PRO A 30 -2.26 9.98 -11.83
CA PRO A 30 -0.88 10.40 -11.65
C PRO A 30 -0.62 10.62 -10.16
N GLY A 31 0.17 9.73 -9.58
CA GLY A 31 0.35 9.63 -8.14
C GLY A 31 0.84 10.92 -7.51
N SER A 32 0.24 11.28 -6.39
CA SER A 32 0.74 12.31 -5.48
C SER A 32 0.56 11.79 -4.06
N LEU A 33 1.53 12.05 -3.19
CA LEU A 33 1.53 11.59 -1.79
C LEU A 33 0.26 12.01 -1.04
N GLU A 34 -0.33 13.14 -1.42
CA GLU A 34 -1.59 13.66 -0.87
C GLU A 34 -2.82 12.83 -1.28
N LEU A 35 -2.76 12.10 -2.39
CA LEU A 35 -3.88 11.33 -2.93
C LEU A 35 -3.91 9.88 -2.44
N ARG A 36 -3.01 9.48 -1.53
CA ARG A 36 -2.91 8.06 -1.12
C ARG A 36 -4.13 7.49 -0.46
N GLU A 37 -4.75 8.27 0.42
CA GLU A 37 -5.99 7.84 1.08
C GLU A 37 -7.11 7.78 0.06
N ALA A 38 -7.23 8.80 -0.79
CA ALA A 38 -8.22 8.83 -1.88
C ALA A 38 -8.03 7.70 -2.89
N LEU A 39 -6.81 7.27 -3.17
CA LEU A 39 -6.49 6.15 -4.04
C LEU A 39 -6.83 4.81 -3.40
N VAL A 40 -6.54 4.63 -2.12
CA VAL A 40 -7.01 3.45 -1.39
C VAL A 40 -8.55 3.42 -1.39
N GLU A 41 -9.20 4.56 -1.18
CA GLU A 41 -10.68 4.65 -1.20
C GLU A 41 -11.28 4.39 -2.57
N ALA A 42 -10.67 4.91 -3.64
CA ALA A 42 -11.20 4.81 -4.99
C ALA A 42 -10.78 3.54 -5.73
N CYS A 43 -9.60 3.00 -5.44
CA CYS A 43 -9.06 1.82 -6.10
C CYS A 43 -9.20 0.59 -5.23
N LEU A 44 -8.92 0.63 -3.94
CA LEU A 44 -8.72 -0.58 -3.13
C LEU A 44 -9.98 -0.99 -2.34
N LEU A 45 -10.67 -0.04 -1.73
CA LEU A 45 -11.94 -0.28 -1.02
C LEU A 45 -13.03 -0.90 -1.90
N PRO A 46 -13.28 -0.47 -3.15
CA PRO A 46 -14.32 -1.11 -3.97
C PRO A 46 -14.02 -2.58 -4.22
N PHE A 47 -12.77 -2.97 -4.46
CA PHE A 47 -12.43 -4.39 -4.58
C PHE A 47 -12.61 -5.16 -3.27
N ALA A 48 -12.30 -4.52 -2.13
CA ALA A 48 -12.53 -5.11 -0.82
C ALA A 48 -14.03 -5.35 -0.57
N GLU A 49 -14.88 -4.41 -0.96
CA GLU A 49 -16.34 -4.55 -0.92
C GLU A 49 -16.85 -5.64 -1.88
N GLU A 50 -16.33 -5.69 -3.12
CA GLU A 50 -16.67 -6.73 -4.11
C GLU A 50 -16.33 -8.15 -3.61
N LEU A 51 -15.23 -8.30 -2.87
CA LEU A 51 -14.82 -9.56 -2.25
C LEU A 51 -15.58 -9.89 -0.96
N GLY A 52 -16.48 -9.02 -0.50
CA GLY A 52 -17.21 -9.18 0.77
C GLY A 52 -16.32 -8.99 2.01
N LEU A 53 -15.21 -8.28 1.85
CA LEU A 53 -14.21 -7.99 2.87
C LEU A 53 -14.10 -6.47 3.10
N PRO A 54 -15.19 -5.74 3.41
CA PRO A 54 -15.13 -4.31 3.59
C PRO A 54 -14.21 -3.95 4.78
N PHE A 55 -13.35 -2.98 4.56
CA PHE A 55 -12.52 -2.34 5.59
C PHE A 55 -12.36 -0.85 5.27
N THR A 56 -11.73 -0.11 6.18
CA THR A 56 -11.52 1.34 6.02
C THR A 56 -10.04 1.68 5.84
N VAL A 57 -9.73 2.88 5.36
CA VAL A 57 -8.34 3.39 5.31
C VAL A 57 -7.68 3.36 6.69
N VAL A 58 -8.46 3.60 7.76
CA VAL A 58 -7.97 3.52 9.14
C VAL A 58 -7.56 2.09 9.50
N ASP A 59 -8.33 1.09 9.07
CA ASP A 59 -7.97 -0.32 9.27
C ASP A 59 -6.69 -0.69 8.53
N LEU A 60 -6.48 -0.14 7.32
CA LEU A 60 -5.25 -0.30 6.55
C LEU A 60 -4.05 0.31 7.27
N LYS A 61 -4.17 1.55 7.76
CA LYS A 61 -3.14 2.22 8.58
C LYS A 61 -2.74 1.37 9.79
N VAL A 62 -3.73 0.80 10.49
CA VAL A 62 -3.48 -0.06 11.65
C VAL A 62 -2.83 -1.38 11.23
N TYR A 63 -3.21 -1.96 10.10
CA TYR A 63 -2.61 -3.19 9.56
C TYR A 63 -1.13 -2.98 9.24
N GLU A 64 -0.80 -1.91 8.50
CA GLU A 64 0.58 -1.58 8.14
C GLU A 64 1.43 -1.24 9.37
N ALA A 65 0.90 -0.43 10.29
CA ALA A 65 1.57 -0.12 11.55
C ALA A 65 1.82 -1.37 12.40
N THR A 66 0.89 -2.34 12.39
CA THR A 66 1.07 -3.62 13.10
C THR A 66 2.09 -4.52 12.40
N LYS A 67 2.10 -4.59 11.07
CA LYS A 67 3.08 -5.33 10.26
C LYS A 67 4.49 -4.78 10.47
N ARG A 68 4.64 -3.45 10.47
CA ARG A 68 5.88 -2.75 10.79
C ARG A 68 6.33 -3.01 12.22
N HIS A 69 5.43 -2.84 13.19
CA HIS A 69 5.75 -3.11 14.59
C HIS A 69 6.16 -4.57 14.79
N ALA A 70 5.48 -5.53 14.14
CA ALA A 70 5.84 -6.95 14.21
C ALA A 70 7.22 -7.25 13.62
N LYS A 71 7.62 -6.61 12.51
CA LYS A 71 9.00 -6.67 11.99
C LYS A 71 10.02 -6.21 13.04
N HIS A 72 9.73 -5.13 13.78
CA HIS A 72 10.70 -4.51 14.69
C HIS A 72 10.63 -4.96 16.16
N LYS A 73 9.64 -5.77 16.58
CA LYS A 73 9.38 -5.99 18.02
C LYS A 73 10.25 -7.07 18.68
N ASP A 74 10.79 -8.04 17.94
CA ASP A 74 11.39 -9.24 18.54
C ASP A 74 12.53 -9.87 17.71
N VAL A 75 13.35 -9.04 17.03
CA VAL A 75 14.54 -9.51 16.30
C VAL A 75 15.77 -8.75 16.82
N GLU A 76 16.74 -9.49 17.35
CA GLU A 76 18.13 -9.02 17.39
C GLU A 76 18.53 -8.79 15.92
N LEU A 77 18.45 -7.54 15.46
CA LEU A 77 18.78 -7.11 14.11
C LEU A 77 20.14 -7.72 13.71
N THR A 78 20.10 -8.73 12.86
CA THR A 78 21.32 -9.29 12.27
C THR A 78 21.89 -8.26 11.28
N GLU A 79 23.19 -8.29 11.03
CA GLU A 79 23.84 -7.36 10.08
C GLU A 79 23.20 -7.43 8.68
N GLU A 80 22.60 -8.59 8.34
CA GLU A 80 21.81 -8.83 7.13
C GLU A 80 20.43 -8.16 7.13
N ASP A 81 19.78 -7.97 8.28
CA ASP A 81 18.49 -7.25 8.42
C ASP A 81 18.69 -5.72 8.45
N LEU A 82 19.86 -5.27 8.92
CA LEU A 82 20.34 -3.88 8.76
C LEU A 82 20.76 -3.55 7.32
N LEU A 83 21.15 -4.58 6.55
CA LEU A 83 21.53 -4.49 5.13
C LEU A 83 20.39 -4.85 4.18
N ALA A 84 19.32 -5.48 4.68
CA ALA A 84 18.06 -5.60 3.96
C ALA A 84 17.58 -4.17 3.75
N GLU A 85 17.74 -3.71 2.50
CA GLU A 85 17.14 -2.48 1.99
C GLU A 85 15.74 -2.39 2.59
N ASP A 86 15.38 -1.25 3.18
CA ASP A 86 14.05 -0.98 3.72
C ASP A 86 13.06 -1.44 2.65
N ASP A 87 12.55 -2.67 2.80
CA ASP A 87 11.67 -3.31 1.82
C ASP A 87 10.31 -2.67 2.08
N ASP A 88 10.25 -1.39 1.71
CA ASP A 88 9.13 -0.48 1.64
C ASP A 88 8.11 -0.99 0.59
N GLU A 89 8.45 -2.04 -0.14
CA GLU A 89 7.80 -2.49 -1.37
C GLU A 89 6.31 -2.88 -1.23
N ASP A 90 5.83 -3.13 -0.01
CA ASP A 90 4.46 -3.66 0.21
C ASP A 90 3.58 -2.82 1.16
N TYR A 91 3.98 -1.59 1.50
CA TYR A 91 3.09 -0.66 2.22
C TYR A 91 2.34 0.22 1.23
N TRP A 92 1.03 0.01 1.14
CA TRP A 92 0.15 0.77 0.26
C TRP A 92 0.14 2.26 0.61
N LEU A 93 0.23 2.65 1.89
CA LEU A 93 0.20 4.06 2.29
C LEU A 93 1.58 4.74 2.41
N GLU A 94 2.64 3.98 2.71
CA GLU A 94 3.98 4.53 2.96
C GLU A 94 5.00 4.22 1.86
N GLY A 95 4.91 3.07 1.17
CA GLY A 95 6.05 2.53 0.41
C GLY A 95 5.78 2.07 -1.03
N LYS A 96 4.54 2.17 -1.54
CA LYS A 96 4.12 1.76 -2.91
C LYS A 96 4.75 2.58 -4.08
N GLY A 97 5.90 3.23 -3.87
CA GLY A 97 6.57 4.06 -4.88
C GLY A 97 5.90 5.41 -5.09
N TRP A 98 5.28 5.98 -4.05
CA TRP A 98 4.70 7.32 -4.07
C TRP A 98 5.79 8.36 -4.27
N THR A 99 6.07 8.71 -5.51
CA THR A 99 7.06 9.72 -5.80
C THR A 99 6.51 11.08 -5.36
N ASN A 100 7.15 11.75 -4.39
CA ASN A 100 6.98 13.19 -4.15
C ASN A 100 7.61 14.02 -5.29
N ASP A 101 7.62 13.48 -6.50
CA ASP A 101 8.27 14.09 -7.63
C ASP A 101 7.37 15.22 -8.13
N GLU A 102 7.53 16.39 -7.52
CA GLU A 102 6.96 17.66 -7.98
C GLU A 102 7.38 17.95 -9.44
N SER A 103 8.34 17.20 -10.00
CA SER A 103 8.72 17.26 -11.42
C SER A 103 7.70 16.61 -12.36
N ALA A 104 6.77 15.76 -11.89
CA ALA A 104 5.63 15.30 -12.71
C ALA A 104 4.57 16.41 -12.92
N PHE A 105 4.51 17.40 -12.02
CA PHE A 105 3.72 18.62 -12.22
C PHE A 105 4.46 19.68 -13.05
N CYS A 106 5.78 19.56 -13.19
CA CYS A 106 6.55 20.36 -14.12
C CYS A 106 6.67 19.65 -15.47
N THR A 107 5.56 19.50 -16.20
CA THR A 107 5.66 19.75 -17.64
C THR A 107 6.19 21.17 -17.79
N GLY A 108 7.50 21.28 -18.03
CA GLY A 108 8.20 22.55 -18.19
C GLY A 108 7.46 23.47 -19.18
N GLN A 109 7.32 24.76 -18.90
CA GLN A 109 8.34 25.79 -18.72
C GLN A 109 8.28 26.72 -19.95
N HIS A 110 7.98 27.99 -19.66
CA HIS A 110 8.34 29.20 -20.42
C HIS A 110 7.57 29.55 -21.70
#